data_AF-A0A6P5RGF6-F1
#
_entry.id   AF-A0A6P5RGF6-F1
#
_cell.length_a   1.000
_cell.length_b   1.000
_cell.length_c   1.000
_cell.angle_alpha   90.00
_cell.angle_beta   90.00
_cell.angle_gamma   90.00
#
_symmetry.space_group_name_H-M   'P 1'
#
loop_
_entity.id
_entity.type
_entity.pdbx_description
1 polymer ?
#
loop_
_entity_poly.entity_id
_entity_poly.type
_entity_poly.pdbx_seq_one_letter_code
_entity_poly.pdbx_strand_id
1 'polypeptide(L)'
;KLQTKLRSEGGIKALLGIVRCGHPDVLSQVARGIANFAKCESRTCTQGIKSGRSLLIEDGALPWIVQNANDEAAPIRRHIELALCHLAQHEVNAKDMISGGALWELVRISRDCSREDIRSLAHRTLNSSPTFRAEMRRLRIDY
;
A
#
# COMPACT_ATOMS: atom_id res chain seq x y z
N LYS A 1 -16.23 2.50 12.22
CA LYS A 1 -16.80 3.81 12.65
C LYS A 1 -15.89 4.97 12.21
N LEU A 2 -14.65 5.10 12.72
CA LEU A 2 -13.76 6.21 12.34
C LEU A 2 -13.33 6.20 10.86
N GLN A 3 -12.89 5.07 10.31
CA GLN A 3 -12.49 5.00 8.88
C GLN A 3 -13.63 5.37 7.92
N THR A 4 -14.83 4.89 8.20
CA THR A 4 -16.03 5.23 7.42
C THR A 4 -16.32 6.73 7.49
N LYS A 5 -16.17 7.34 8.67
CA LYS A 5 -16.33 8.78 8.88
C LYS A 5 -15.25 9.60 8.15
N LEU A 6 -13.99 9.21 8.31
CA LEU A 6 -12.87 9.84 7.58
C LEU A 6 -13.06 9.76 6.07
N ARG A 7 -13.58 8.64 5.55
CA ARG A 7 -13.93 8.52 4.13
C ARG A 7 -15.08 9.46 3.75
N SER A 8 -16.19 9.46 4.49
CA SER A 8 -17.35 10.30 4.16
C SER A 8 -17.01 11.79 4.19
N GLU A 9 -16.04 12.18 5.00
CA GLU A 9 -15.54 13.56 5.12
C GLU A 9 -14.37 13.86 4.15
N GLY A 10 -14.02 12.93 3.25
CA GLY A 10 -12.97 13.13 2.25
C GLY A 10 -11.54 13.16 2.83
N GLY A 11 -11.32 12.55 3.99
CA GLY A 11 -10.05 12.56 4.72
C GLY A 11 -8.86 12.03 3.92
N ILE A 12 -9.04 11.01 3.07
CA ILE A 12 -7.96 10.53 2.19
C ILE A 12 -7.60 11.60 1.15
N LYS A 13 -8.61 12.22 0.52
CA LYS A 13 -8.40 13.31 -0.44
C LYS A 13 -7.74 14.53 0.22
N ALA A 14 -8.08 14.82 1.48
CA ALA A 14 -7.43 15.87 2.27
C ALA A 14 -5.94 15.56 2.50
N LEU A 15 -5.60 14.32 2.88
CA LEU A 15 -4.21 13.88 2.99
C LEU A 15 -3.45 14.05 1.66
N LEU A 16 -4.06 13.68 0.53
CA LEU A 16 -3.49 13.89 -0.81
C LEU A 16 -3.42 15.37 -1.23
N GLY A 17 -4.20 16.26 -0.61
CA GLY A 17 -4.04 17.70 -0.75
C GLY A 17 -2.81 18.21 0.02
N ILE A 18 -2.59 17.68 1.23
CA ILE A 18 -1.51 18.09 2.12
C ILE A 18 -0.13 17.79 1.53
N VAL A 19 0.04 16.66 0.80
CA VAL A 19 1.35 16.30 0.21
C VAL A 19 1.89 17.35 -0.76
N ARG A 20 1.04 18.26 -1.28
CA ARG A 20 1.47 19.35 -2.17
C ARG A 20 2.35 20.39 -1.48
N CYS A 21 2.41 20.44 -0.15
CA CYS A 21 3.31 21.35 0.56
C CYS A 21 4.79 20.97 0.42
N GLY A 22 5.08 19.71 0.04
CA GLY A 22 6.44 19.22 -0.18
C GLY A 22 7.33 19.14 1.06
N HIS A 23 6.84 19.53 2.25
CA HIS A 23 7.65 19.53 3.46
C HIS A 23 7.92 18.09 3.94
N PRO A 24 9.18 17.64 4.08
CA PRO A 24 9.52 16.25 4.38
C PRO A 24 8.82 15.67 5.61
N ASP A 25 8.75 16.44 6.70
CA ASP A 25 8.06 15.99 7.92
C ASP A 25 6.56 15.79 7.71
N VAL A 26 5.94 16.64 6.89
CA VAL A 26 4.52 16.53 6.57
C VAL A 26 4.29 15.29 5.71
N LEU A 27 5.13 15.06 4.69
CA LEU A 27 5.08 13.85 3.86
C LEU A 27 5.24 12.58 4.69
N SER A 28 6.14 12.58 5.67
CA SER A 28 6.34 11.49 6.62
C SER A 28 5.08 11.20 7.45
N GLN A 29 4.39 12.24 7.96
CA GLN A 29 3.13 12.05 8.68
C GLN A 29 2.00 11.55 7.77
N VAL A 30 1.92 12.04 6.53
CA VAL A 30 0.94 11.55 5.55
C VAL A 30 1.20 10.09 5.22
N ALA A 31 2.44 9.70 4.96
CA ALA A 31 2.84 8.31 4.72
C ALA A 31 2.45 7.41 5.90
N ARG A 32 2.72 7.85 7.14
CA ARG A 32 2.31 7.14 8.36
C ARG A 32 0.79 6.98 8.45
N GLY A 33 0.04 8.04 8.15
CA GLY A 33 -1.42 8.02 8.12
C GLY A 33 -1.97 7.00 7.12
N ILE A 34 -1.42 6.99 5.90
CA ILE A 34 -1.78 6.04 4.84
C ILE A 34 -1.47 4.60 5.26
N ALA A 35 -0.28 4.35 5.82
CA ALA A 35 0.11 3.02 6.29
C ALA A 35 -0.84 2.49 7.37
N ASN A 36 -1.25 3.35 8.31
CA ASN A 36 -2.21 3.01 9.35
C ASN A 36 -3.59 2.72 8.78
N PHE A 37 -4.02 3.49 7.77
CA PHE A 37 -5.29 3.28 7.10
C PHE A 37 -5.32 1.92 6.38
N ALA A 38 -4.28 1.61 5.60
CA ALA A 38 -4.13 0.33 4.90
C ALA A 38 -4.14 -0.86 5.88
N LYS A 39 -3.40 -0.75 6.99
CA LYS A 39 -3.36 -1.78 8.04
C LYS A 39 -4.73 -2.03 8.68
N CYS A 40 -5.47 -0.96 8.93
CA CYS A 40 -6.79 -1.08 9.54
C CYS A 40 -7.79 -1.71 8.55
N GLU A 41 -7.73 -1.35 7.27
CA GLU A 41 -8.54 -2.00 6.24
C GLU A 41 -8.21 -3.50 6.11
N SER A 42 -6.93 -3.87 6.06
CA SER A 42 -6.54 -5.29 5.92
C SER A 42 -7.05 -6.13 7.10
N ARG A 43 -6.97 -5.62 8.34
CA ARG A 43 -7.57 -6.27 9.53
C ARG A 43 -9.07 -6.49 9.38
N THR A 44 -9.82 -5.47 8.97
CA THR A 44 -11.28 -5.61 8.79
C THR A 44 -11.66 -6.60 7.70
N CYS A 45 -10.82 -6.74 6.67
CA CYS A 45 -11.01 -7.74 5.63
C CYS A 45 -10.73 -9.16 6.13
N THR A 46 -9.63 -9.36 6.85
CA THR A 46 -9.29 -10.67 7.45
C THR A 46 -10.34 -11.17 8.44
N GLN A 47 -11.09 -10.27 9.07
CA GLN A 47 -12.20 -10.59 9.99
C GLN A 47 -13.54 -10.83 9.27
N GLY A 48 -13.58 -10.76 7.93
CA GLY A 48 -14.80 -10.90 7.14
C GLY A 48 -15.80 -9.75 7.30
N ILE A 49 -15.42 -8.66 7.99
CA ILE A 49 -16.30 -7.52 8.30
C ILE A 49 -16.48 -6.62 7.07
N LYS A 50 -15.45 -6.52 6.22
CA LYS A 50 -15.45 -5.68 5.03
C LYS A 50 -15.00 -6.50 3.84
N SER A 51 -15.82 -6.52 2.79
CA SER A 51 -15.48 -7.04 1.48
C SER A 51 -15.53 -5.89 0.49
N GLY A 52 -14.48 -5.71 -0.31
CA GLY A 52 -14.38 -4.63 -1.29
C GLY A 52 -12.97 -4.06 -1.43
N ARG A 53 -12.82 -3.23 -2.47
CA ARG A 53 -11.58 -2.52 -2.78
C ARG A 53 -11.20 -1.59 -1.62
N SER A 54 -9.90 -1.38 -1.43
CA SER A 54 -9.40 -0.42 -0.45
C SER A 54 -9.88 0.99 -0.79
N LEU A 55 -10.28 1.74 0.24
CA LEU A 55 -10.66 3.14 0.06
C LEU A 55 -9.49 4.02 -0.37
N LEU A 56 -8.25 3.63 -0.04
CA LEU A 56 -7.05 4.30 -0.54
C LEU A 56 -6.95 4.20 -2.07
N ILE A 57 -7.36 3.06 -2.64
CA ILE A 57 -7.40 2.88 -4.09
C ILE A 57 -8.57 3.66 -4.68
N GLU A 58 -9.76 3.57 -4.07
CA GLU A 58 -10.95 4.29 -4.55
C GLU A 58 -10.77 5.81 -4.55
N ASP A 59 -10.11 6.37 -3.54
CA ASP A 59 -9.84 7.80 -3.42
C ASP A 59 -8.56 8.24 -4.14
N GLY A 60 -7.94 7.36 -4.94
CA GLY A 60 -6.83 7.71 -5.83
C GLY A 60 -5.48 7.92 -5.15
N ALA A 61 -5.25 7.31 -3.98
CA ALA A 61 -3.97 7.39 -3.27
C ALA A 61 -2.90 6.46 -3.87
N LEU A 62 -3.28 5.42 -4.61
CA LEU A 62 -2.35 4.41 -5.13
C LEU A 62 -1.18 5.00 -5.95
N PRO A 63 -1.38 5.95 -6.89
CA PRO A 63 -0.27 6.56 -7.63
C PRO A 63 0.76 7.24 -6.72
N TRP A 64 0.30 7.97 -5.72
CA TRP A 64 1.20 8.64 -4.76
C TRP A 64 1.93 7.62 -3.89
N ILE A 65 1.24 6.55 -3.45
CA ILE A 65 1.86 5.45 -2.71
C ILE A 65 2.97 4.81 -3.54
N VAL A 66 2.71 4.46 -4.80
CA VAL A 66 3.73 3.83 -5.67
C VAL A 66 4.90 4.77 -5.90
N GLN A 67 4.64 6.05 -6.17
CA GLN A 67 5.69 7.05 -6.39
C GLN A 67 6.66 7.19 -5.20
N ASN A 68 6.17 7.02 -3.96
CA ASN A 68 6.96 7.21 -2.74
C ASN A 68 7.48 5.87 -2.16
N ALA A 69 7.31 4.76 -2.87
CA ALA A 69 7.67 3.44 -2.36
C ALA A 69 9.18 3.25 -2.19
N ASN A 70 9.98 3.95 -2.98
CA ASN A 70 11.43 3.99 -2.89
C ASN A 70 11.95 5.41 -2.58
N ASP A 71 11.22 6.17 -1.76
CA ASP A 71 11.63 7.51 -1.33
C ASP A 71 12.98 7.46 -0.59
N GLU A 72 13.86 8.45 -0.76
CA GLU A 72 15.18 8.50 -0.09
C GLU A 72 15.05 8.66 1.44
N ALA A 73 14.02 9.38 1.91
CA ALA A 73 13.74 9.56 3.32
C ALA A 73 13.23 8.25 3.93
N ALA A 74 14.07 7.62 4.76
CA ALA A 74 13.76 6.36 5.41
C ALA A 74 12.41 6.32 6.18
N PRO A 75 11.93 7.41 6.83
CA PRO A 75 10.60 7.44 7.43
C PRO A 75 9.45 7.31 6.43
N ILE A 76 9.53 8.01 5.29
CA ILE A 76 8.51 7.94 4.23
C ILE A 76 8.51 6.55 3.64
N ARG A 77 9.68 6.10 3.15
CA ARG A 77 9.88 4.78 2.53
C ARG A 77 9.29 3.66 3.39
N ARG A 78 9.69 3.57 4.66
CA ARG A 78 9.17 2.54 5.60
C ARG A 78 7.64 2.50 5.61
N HIS A 79 6.99 3.65 5.75
CA HIS A 79 5.54 3.70 5.89
C HIS A 79 4.84 3.33 4.58
N ILE A 80 5.39 3.74 3.45
CA ILE A 80 4.85 3.38 2.14
C ILE A 80 5.03 1.89 1.83
N GLU A 81 6.18 1.30 2.13
CA GLU A 81 6.40 -0.14 1.98
C GLU A 81 5.40 -0.95 2.81
N LEU A 82 5.12 -0.53 4.05
CA LEU A 82 4.06 -1.12 4.88
C LEU A 82 2.67 -0.92 4.27
N ALA A 83 2.37 0.25 3.71
CA ALA A 83 1.08 0.52 3.08
C ALA A 83 0.84 -0.42 1.90
N LEU A 84 1.85 -0.57 1.03
CA LEU A 84 1.81 -1.50 -0.10
C LEU A 84 1.59 -2.95 0.36
N CYS A 85 2.35 -3.40 1.36
CA CYS A 85 2.20 -4.74 1.90
C CYS A 85 0.77 -4.99 2.44
N HIS A 86 0.19 -4.06 3.20
CA HIS A 86 -1.16 -4.22 3.73
C HIS A 86 -2.25 -4.13 2.66
N LEU A 87 -2.10 -3.27 1.65
CA LEU A 87 -3.03 -3.21 0.51
C LEU A 87 -3.05 -4.54 -0.25
N ALA A 88 -1.86 -5.12 -0.46
CA ALA A 88 -1.67 -6.34 -1.22
C ALA A 88 -2.14 -7.60 -0.49
N GLN A 89 -2.34 -7.55 0.84
CA GLN A 89 -2.94 -8.66 1.60
C GLN A 89 -4.40 -8.94 1.19
N HIS A 90 -5.06 -8.02 0.51
CA HIS A 90 -6.45 -8.17 0.11
C HIS A 90 -6.56 -8.42 -1.39
N GLU A 91 -6.96 -9.64 -1.77
CA GLU A 91 -6.92 -10.12 -3.16
C GLU A 91 -7.70 -9.23 -4.14
N VAL A 92 -8.81 -8.63 -3.70
CA VAL A 92 -9.61 -7.72 -4.53
C VAL A 92 -8.84 -6.48 -4.99
N ASN A 93 -7.76 -6.09 -4.29
CA ASN A 93 -6.91 -4.96 -4.68
C ASN A 93 -5.87 -5.35 -5.73
N ALA A 94 -5.60 -6.64 -5.95
CA ALA A 94 -4.42 -7.08 -6.70
C ALA A 94 -4.38 -6.55 -8.14
N LYS A 95 -5.53 -6.52 -8.83
CA LYS A 95 -5.62 -6.00 -10.22
C LYS A 95 -5.33 -4.50 -10.31
N ASP A 96 -5.85 -3.71 -9.37
CA ASP A 96 -5.57 -2.28 -9.29
C ASP A 96 -4.09 -2.04 -8.99
N MET A 97 -3.53 -2.81 -8.06
CA MET A 97 -2.12 -2.72 -7.69
C MET A 97 -1.19 -3.07 -8.84
N ILE A 98 -1.49 -4.12 -9.62
CA ILE A 98 -0.75 -4.46 -10.82
C ILE A 98 -0.84 -3.31 -11.84
N SER A 99 -2.06 -2.85 -12.14
CA SER A 99 -2.29 -1.79 -13.13
C SER A 99 -1.65 -0.46 -12.73
N GLY A 100 -1.55 -0.20 -11.42
CA GLY A 100 -0.92 0.98 -10.85
C GLY A 100 0.60 0.87 -10.66
N GLY A 101 1.23 -0.23 -11.08
CA GLY A 101 2.68 -0.44 -10.99
C GLY A 101 3.19 -0.92 -9.62
N ALA A 102 2.31 -1.14 -8.64
CA ALA A 102 2.69 -1.55 -7.29
C ALA A 102 3.29 -2.96 -7.21
N LEU A 103 3.05 -3.84 -8.19
CA LEU A 103 3.67 -5.17 -8.22
C LEU A 103 5.20 -5.08 -8.25
N TRP A 104 5.76 -4.17 -9.04
CA TRP A 104 7.21 -3.97 -9.14
C TRP A 104 7.81 -3.49 -7.82
N GLU A 105 7.12 -2.57 -7.15
CA GLU A 105 7.54 -2.11 -5.82
C GLU A 105 7.45 -3.22 -4.78
N LEU A 106 6.40 -4.05 -4.78
CA LEU A 106 6.30 -5.20 -3.87
C LEU A 106 7.43 -6.21 -4.09
N VAL A 107 7.79 -6.47 -5.34
CA VAL A 107 8.92 -7.34 -5.69
C VAL A 107 10.23 -6.74 -5.18
N ARG A 108 10.49 -5.45 -5.44
CA ARG A 108 11.66 -4.75 -4.89
C ARG A 108 11.69 -4.84 -3.37
N ILE A 109 10.58 -4.58 -2.68
CA ILE A 109 10.49 -4.65 -1.21
C ILE A 109 10.83 -6.06 -0.72
N SER A 110 10.35 -7.11 -1.37
CA SER A 110 10.61 -8.50 -0.96
C SER A 110 12.09 -8.92 -1.10
N ARG A 111 12.90 -8.18 -1.85
CA ARG A 111 14.33 -8.44 -2.07
C ARG A 111 15.21 -7.48 -1.30
N ASP A 112 14.91 -6.19 -1.40
CA ASP A 112 15.87 -5.11 -1.11
C ASP A 112 15.48 -4.30 0.14
N CYS A 113 14.27 -4.45 0.67
CA CYS A 113 13.85 -3.70 1.86
C CYS A 113 14.79 -4.03 3.03
N SER A 114 15.39 -3.01 3.66
CA SER A 114 16.35 -3.21 4.76
C SER A 114 15.72 -3.75 6.05
N ARG A 115 14.39 -3.72 6.16
CA ARG A 115 13.65 -4.20 7.33
C ARG A 115 13.10 -5.59 7.06
N GLU A 116 13.64 -6.59 7.76
CA GLU A 116 13.28 -8.00 7.59
C GLU A 116 11.77 -8.26 7.76
N ASP A 117 11.12 -7.62 8.74
CA ASP A 117 9.69 -7.81 8.98
C ASP A 117 8.83 -7.39 7.78
N ILE A 118 9.18 -6.27 7.15
CA ILE A 118 8.51 -5.76 5.94
C ILE A 118 8.86 -6.63 4.73
N ARG A 119 10.14 -6.96 4.54
CA ARG A 119 10.62 -7.80 3.45
C ARG A 119 9.90 -9.17 3.44
N SER A 120 9.91 -9.83 4.59
CA SER A 120 9.19 -11.09 4.83
C SER A 120 7.68 -10.95 4.61
N LEU A 121 7.08 -9.81 4.99
CA LEU A 121 5.66 -9.56 4.73
C LEU A 121 5.37 -9.43 3.22
N ALA A 122 6.16 -8.66 2.48
CA ALA A 122 6.01 -8.54 1.03
C ALA A 122 6.14 -9.90 0.34
N HIS A 123 7.16 -10.68 0.70
CA HIS A 123 7.38 -12.01 0.14
C HIS A 123 6.19 -12.95 0.39
N ARG A 124 5.64 -12.98 1.62
CA ARG A 124 4.44 -13.76 1.94
C ARG A 124 3.22 -13.29 1.14
N THR A 125 3.02 -11.98 1.05
CA THR A 125 1.87 -11.41 0.33
C THR A 125 1.87 -11.78 -1.15
N LEU A 126 3.02 -11.62 -1.82
CA LEU A 126 3.22 -12.03 -3.22
C LEU A 126 2.92 -13.52 -3.44
N ASN A 127 3.35 -14.37 -2.51
CA ASN A 127 3.08 -15.81 -2.56
C ASN A 127 1.64 -16.19 -2.21
N SER A 128 0.93 -15.40 -1.41
CA SER A 128 -0.45 -15.71 -0.99
C SER A 128 -1.50 -15.35 -2.03
N SER A 129 -1.22 -14.35 -2.89
CA SER A 129 -2.16 -13.88 -3.91
C SER A 129 -2.04 -14.68 -5.20
N PRO A 130 -3.09 -15.41 -5.64
CA PRO A 130 -3.08 -16.04 -6.95
C PRO A 130 -2.93 -15.04 -8.10
N THR A 131 -3.51 -13.83 -7.99
CA THR A 131 -3.40 -12.80 -9.02
C THR A 131 -1.96 -12.29 -9.16
N PHE A 132 -1.25 -11.98 -8.06
CA PHE A 132 0.15 -11.56 -8.15
C PHE A 132 1.03 -12.69 -8.71
N ARG A 133 0.86 -13.94 -8.26
CA ARG A 133 1.63 -15.08 -8.80
C ARG A 133 1.40 -15.28 -10.30
N ALA A 134 0.16 -15.16 -10.76
CA ALA A 134 -0.15 -15.30 -12.18
C ALA A 134 0.54 -14.20 -13.01
N GLU A 135 0.51 -12.97 -12.53
CA GLU A 135 1.13 -11.83 -13.20
C GLU A 135 2.66 -11.90 -13.21
N MET A 136 3.28 -12.28 -12.08
CA MET A 136 4.73 -12.48 -12.01
C MET A 136 5.19 -13.59 -12.97
N ARG A 137 4.44 -14.70 -13.06
CA ARG A 137 4.72 -15.76 -14.04
C ARG A 137 4.59 -15.25 -15.48
N ARG A 138 3.55 -14.45 -15.77
CA ARG A 138 3.33 -13.84 -17.09
C ARG A 138 4.50 -12.94 -17.49
N LEU A 139 5.02 -12.17 -16.53
CA LEU A 139 6.11 -11.21 -16.71
C LEU A 139 7.51 -11.83 -16.55
N ARG A 140 7.61 -13.10 -16.14
CA ARG A 140 8.87 -13.79 -15.83
C ARG A 140 9.71 -13.04 -14.77
N ILE A 141 9.03 -12.59 -13.71
CA ILE A 141 9.65 -11.90 -12.58
C ILE A 141 10.02 -12.93 -11.51
N ASP A 142 11.30 -12.95 -11.15
CA ASP A 142 11.82 -13.69 -9.99
C ASP A 142 12.11 -12.72 -8.83
N TYR A 143 11.86 -13.17 -7.59
CA TYR A 143 11.97 -12.35 -6.39
C TYR A 143 12.34 -13.11 -5.12
#